data_AF-A0A327PST4-F1
#
_entry.id   AF-A0A327PST4-F1
#
_cell.length_a   1.000
_cell.length_b   1.000
_cell.length_c   1.000
_cell.angle_alpha   90.00
_cell.angle_beta   90.00
_cell.angle_gamma   90.00
#
_symmetry.space_group_name_H-M   'P 1'
#
loop_
_entity.id
_entity.type
_entity.pdbx_description
1 polymer ?
#
loop_
_entity_poly.entity_id
_entity_poly.type
_entity_poly.pdbx_seq_one_letter_code
_entity_poly.pdbx_strand_id
1 'polypeptide(L)' 'MTELIIYAVVFVLLIGHCLLAGKMYRTVHEDSTLNLAEKNDWKLKALIFPVYFWEKYKKTKS' A
#
# COMPACT_ATOMS: atom_id res chain seq x y z
N MET A 1 7.69 -26.67 15.61
CA MET A 1 6.80 -26.81 14.42
C MET A 1 5.81 -25.64 14.33
N THR A 2 5.27 -25.17 15.45
CA THR A 2 4.48 -23.93 15.52
C THR A 2 5.23 -22.71 14.99
N GLU A 3 6.54 -22.60 15.21
CA GLU A 3 7.33 -21.47 14.71
C GLU A 3 7.31 -21.40 13.17
N LEU A 4 7.40 -22.55 12.50
CA LEU A 4 7.34 -22.63 11.04
C LEU A 4 6.00 -22.13 10.49
N ILE A 5 4.89 -22.47 11.16
CA ILE A 5 3.55 -21.99 10.79
C ILE A 5 3.48 -20.47 10.99
N ILE A 6 3.97 -19.95 12.11
CA ILE A 6 4.00 -18.50 12.39
C ILE A 6 4.78 -17.76 11.31
N TYR A 7 5.98 -18.25 10.96
CA TYR A 7 6.80 -17.62 9.91
C TYR A 7 6.13 -17.66 8.54
N ALA A 8 5.50 -18.79 8.18
CA ALA A 8 4.75 -18.90 6.93
C ALA A 8 3.60 -17.86 6.86
N VAL A 9 2.85 -17.68 7.95
CA VAL A 9 1.79 -16.67 8.03
C VAL A 9 2.35 -15.26 7.89
N VAL A 10 3.40 -14.92 8.64
CA VAL A 10 4.05 -13.60 8.56
C VAL A 10 4.57 -13.34 7.15
N PHE A 11 5.13 -14.35 6.48
CA PHE A 11 5.62 -14.22 5.12
C PHE A 11 4.51 -13.97 4.11
N VAL A 12 3.38 -14.67 4.22
CA VAL A 12 2.19 -14.42 3.40
C VAL A 12 1.66 -13.00 3.62
N LEU A 13 1.61 -12.53 4.86
CA LEU A 13 1.21 -11.16 5.19
C LEU A 13 2.17 -10.13 4.58
N LEU A 14 3.49 -10.39 4.61
CA LEU A 14 4.49 -9.52 4.00
C LEU A 14 4.33 -9.45 2.47
N ILE A 15 4.09 -10.58 1.81
CA ILE A 15 3.81 -10.61 0.37
C ILE A 15 2.56 -9.78 0.07
N GLY A 16 1.48 -10.00 0.82
CA GLY A 16 0.24 -9.24 0.67
C GLY A 16 0.45 -7.74 0.83
N HIS A 17 1.22 -7.32 1.85
CA HIS A 17 1.61 -5.93 2.06
C HIS A 17 2.34 -5.36 0.83
N CYS A 18 3.36 -6.05 0.32
CA CYS A 18 4.14 -5.59 -0.83
C CYS A 18 3.30 -5.46 -2.10
N LEU A 19 2.42 -6.43 -2.39
CA LEU A 19 1.53 -6.38 -3.55
C LEU A 19 0.56 -5.20 -3.48
N LEU A 20 -0.02 -4.94 -2.30
CA LEU A 20 -0.94 -3.82 -2.10
C LEU A 20 -0.23 -2.47 -2.16
N ALA A 21 0.94 -2.35 -1.55
CA ALA A 21 1.76 -1.14 -1.63
C ALA A 21 2.16 -0.85 -3.09
N GLY A 22 2.59 -1.87 -3.85
CA GLY A 22 2.91 -1.74 -5.27
C GLY A 22 1.72 -1.32 -6.13
N LYS A 23 0.54 -1.90 -5.88
CA LYS A 23 -0.71 -1.51 -6.55
C LYS A 23 -1.04 -0.04 -6.29
N MET A 24 -1.04 0.36 -5.02
CA MET A 24 -1.34 1.74 -4.63
C MET A 24 -0.32 2.72 -5.21
N TYR A 25 0.97 2.37 -5.18
CA TYR A 25 2.03 3.18 -5.78
C TYR A 25 1.77 3.46 -7.26
N ARG A 26 1.43 2.43 -8.04
CA ARG A 26 1.11 2.59 -9.46
C ARG A 26 -0.07 3.51 -9.69
N THR A 27 -1.17 3.29 -8.98
CA THR A 27 -2.38 4.12 -9.12
C THR A 27 -2.11 5.59 -8.77
N VAL A 28 -1.40 5.85 -7.67
CA VAL A 28 -1.03 7.22 -7.27
C VAL A 28 -0.06 7.84 -8.28
N HIS A 29 0.86 7.06 -8.85
CA HIS A 29 1.82 7.56 -9.82
C HIS A 29 1.15 8.00 -11.13
N GLU A 30 0.21 7.18 -11.62
CA GLU A 30 -0.59 7.41 -12.82
C GLU A 30 -1.63 8.53 -12.64
N ASP A 31 -1.87 8.99 -11.41
CA ASP A 31 -2.86 10.01 -11.10
C ASP A 31 -2.45 11.42 -11.59
N SER A 32 -3.11 11.95 -12.62
CA SER A 32 -2.81 13.28 -13.14
C SER A 32 -3.37 14.43 -12.30
N THR A 33 -4.28 14.15 -11.36
CA THR A 33 -4.90 15.20 -10.52
C THR A 33 -4.03 15.60 -9.33
N LEU A 34 -2.99 14.81 -9.02
CA LEU A 34 -2.06 15.08 -7.92
C LEU A 34 -0.77 15.71 -8.42
N ASN A 35 -0.26 16.67 -7.67
CA ASN A 35 1.09 17.20 -7.87
C ASN A 35 2.16 16.22 -7.34
N LEU A 36 3.43 16.50 -7.61
CA LEU A 36 4.54 15.63 -7.23
C LEU A 36 4.64 15.40 -5.71
N ALA A 37 4.41 16.44 -4.90
CA ALA A 37 4.50 16.34 -3.45
C ALA A 37 3.38 15.46 -2.88
N GLU A 38 2.15 15.64 -3.37
CA GLU A 38 0.99 14.83 -3.00
C GLU A 38 1.18 13.36 -3.40
N LYS A 39 1.72 13.11 -4.60
CA LYS A 39 2.07 11.75 -5.03
C LYS A 39 3.06 11.09 -4.06
N ASN A 40 4.11 11.82 -3.68
CA ASN A 40 5.13 11.28 -2.78
C ASN A 40 4.59 11.00 -1.38
N ASP A 41 3.75 11.88 -0.85
CA ASP A 41 3.07 11.69 0.43
C ASP A 41 2.17 10.43 0.41
N TRP A 42 1.36 10.25 -0.64
CA TRP A 42 0.54 9.06 -0.78
C TRP A 42 1.36 7.77 -0.97
N LYS A 43 2.47 7.83 -1.71
CA LYS A 43 3.39 6.70 -1.87
C LYS A 43 4.05 6.30 -0.55
N LEU A 44 4.44 7.27 0.28
CA LEU A 44 5.00 7.02 1.61
C LEU A 44 3.97 6.37 2.54
N LYS A 45 2.74 6.87 2.53
CA LYS A 45 1.59 6.30 3.25
C LYS A 45 1.30 4.86 2.81
N ALA A 46 1.37 4.59 1.51
CA ALA A 46 1.21 3.25 0.95
C ALA A 46 2.29 2.26 1.46
N LEU A 47 3.53 2.73 1.64
CA LEU A 47 4.62 1.90 2.17
C LEU A 47 4.41 1.50 3.64
N ILE A 48 3.81 2.38 4.45
CA ILE A 48 3.60 2.10 5.88
C ILE A 48 2.40 1.18 6.08
N PHE A 49 1.25 1.52 5.48
CA PHE A 49 0.04 0.73 5.68
C PHE A 49 -0.91 0.82 4.47
N PRO A 50 -0.65 0.02 3.42
CA PRO A 50 -1.30 0.20 2.12
C PRO A 50 -2.81 -0.01 2.19
N VAL A 51 -3.29 -0.96 3.00
CA VAL A 51 -4.72 -1.28 3.13
C VAL A 51 -5.53 -0.08 3.62
N TYR A 52 -5.07 0.56 4.70
CA TYR A 52 -5.79 1.69 5.31
C TYR A 52 -5.77 2.95 4.44
N PHE A 53 -4.61 3.26 3.88
CA PHE A 53 -4.46 4.47 3.07
C PHE A 53 -5.07 4.33 1.68
N TRP A 54 -5.22 3.11 1.16
CA TRP A 54 -5.98 2.86 -0.07
C TRP A 54 -7.43 3.31 0.07
N GLU A 55 -8.09 2.97 1.18
CA GLU A 55 -9.47 3.40 1.44
C GLU A 55 -9.57 4.93 1.57
N LYS A 56 -8.61 5.58 2.24
CA LYS A 56 -8.57 7.04 2.31
C LYS A 56 -8.34 7.69 0.96
N TYR A 57 -7.42 7.16 0.15
CA TYR A 57 -7.11 7.66 -1.18
C TYR A 57 -8.33 7.56 -2.13
N LYS A 58 -9.09 6.47 -2.07
CA LYS A 58 -10.35 6.36 -2.83
C LYS A 58 -11.37 7.41 -2.41
N LYS A 59 -11.48 7.74 -1.12
CA LYS A 59 -12.40 8.78 -0.64
C LYS A 59 -12.05 10.18 -1.12
N THR A 60 -10.76 10.47 -1.34
CA THR A 60 -10.34 11.75 -1.94
C THR A 60 -10.65 11.88 -3.43
N LYS A 61 -11.06 10.79 -4.08
CA LYS A 61 -11.43 10.75 -5.51
C LYS A 61 -12.94 10.72 -5.75
N SER A 62 -13.76 10.56 -4.70
CA SER A 62 -15.22 10.56 -4.79
C SER A 62 -15.78 11.96 -4.59
#